data_AF-A0A2V8G796-F1
#
_entry.id   AF-A0A2V8G796-F1
#
_cell.length_a   1.000
_cell.length_b   1.000
_cell.length_c   1.000
_cell.angle_alpha   90.00
_cell.angle_beta   90.00
_cell.angle_gamma   90.00
#
_symmetry.space_group_name_H-M   'P 1'
#
loop_
_entity.id
_entity.type
_entity.pdbx_description
1 polymer ?
#
loop_
_entity_poly.entity_id
_entity_poly.type
_entity_poly.pdbx_seq_one_letter_code
_entity_poly.pdbx_strand_id
1 'polypeptide(L)'
;MAADEMQEPVGPEFRKTFDEQNFGLPLKDALQNLTERIPILDVRFFSTAVLIQRETGGNLSEILENPAHVVRERFKILRQVRVYTAHGRLTGYVLLALPAFLAIALMFINPDHMQLLFREHMGHVMLAAAAVMQFVGYIWIKQVIKIEV
;
A
#
# COMPACT_ATOMS: atom_id res chain seq x y z
N MET A 1 -30.42 0.44 -10.76
CA MET A 1 -29.63 -0.82 -10.91
C MET A 1 -28.21 -0.57 -10.40
N ALA A 2 -27.38 -1.60 -10.14
CA ALA A 2 -25.98 -1.37 -9.72
C ALA A 2 -25.21 -0.44 -10.69
N ALA A 3 -25.57 -0.49 -11.97
CA ALA A 3 -25.06 0.41 -13.01
C ALA A 3 -25.36 1.91 -12.78
N ASP A 4 -26.48 2.25 -12.13
CA ASP A 4 -26.90 3.64 -11.89
C ASP A 4 -26.42 4.17 -10.53
N GLU A 5 -26.13 3.27 -9.59
CA GLU A 5 -25.66 3.58 -8.23
C GLU A 5 -24.13 3.71 -8.14
N MET A 6 -23.40 3.11 -9.10
CA MET A 6 -21.93 3.12 -9.13
C MET A 6 -21.41 4.21 -10.05
N GLN A 7 -20.46 5.00 -9.56
CA GLN A 7 -19.78 6.02 -10.37
C GLN A 7 -18.84 5.40 -11.42
N GLU A 8 -18.42 6.20 -12.39
CA GLU A 8 -17.37 5.83 -13.34
C GLU A 8 -16.07 5.45 -12.59
N PRO A 9 -15.33 4.43 -13.05
CA PRO A 9 -15.55 3.66 -14.28
C PRO A 9 -16.44 2.41 -14.10
N VAL A 10 -16.95 2.14 -12.89
CA VAL A 10 -17.58 0.85 -12.55
C VAL A 10 -19.01 0.74 -13.07
N GLY A 11 -19.82 1.79 -12.90
CA GLY A 11 -21.22 1.81 -13.37
C GLY A 11 -21.40 1.45 -14.85
N PRO A 12 -20.65 2.08 -15.78
CA PRO A 12 -20.72 1.75 -17.21
C PRO A 12 -20.41 0.28 -17.54
N GLU A 13 -19.47 -0.35 -16.82
CA GLU A 13 -19.08 -1.74 -17.07
C GLU A 13 -20.18 -2.73 -16.64
N PHE A 14 -20.87 -2.45 -15.53
CA PHE A 14 -22.06 -3.20 -15.13
C PHE A 14 -23.23 -2.93 -16.07
N ARG A 15 -23.38 -1.71 -16.60
CA ARG A 15 -24.40 -1.37 -17.59
C ARG A 15 -24.21 -2.16 -18.87
N LYS A 16 -22.98 -2.21 -19.38
CA LYS A 16 -22.63 -2.98 -20.57
C LYS A 16 -22.88 -4.48 -20.39
N THR A 17 -22.55 -5.02 -19.22
CA THR A 17 -22.83 -6.43 -18.88
C THR A 17 -24.32 -6.71 -18.84
N PHE A 18 -25.11 -5.79 -18.27
CA PHE A 18 -26.57 -5.89 -18.24
C PHE A 18 -27.18 -5.78 -19.64
N ASP A 19 -26.67 -4.88 -20.47
CA ASP A 19 -27.09 -4.71 -21.87
C ASP A 19 -26.80 -5.98 -22.67
N GLU A 20 -25.60 -6.57 -22.55
CA GLU A 20 -25.25 -7.86 -23.17
C GLU A 20 -26.26 -8.96 -22.81
N GLN A 21 -26.62 -9.06 -21.52
CA GLN A 21 -27.63 -10.01 -21.07
C GLN A 21 -29.02 -9.72 -21.69
N ASN A 22 -29.45 -8.45 -21.76
CA ASN A 22 -30.73 -8.07 -22.39
C ASN A 22 -30.77 -8.35 -23.89
N PHE A 23 -29.63 -8.27 -24.56
CA PHE A 23 -29.50 -8.66 -25.98
C PHE A 23 -29.50 -10.18 -26.19
N GLY A 24 -29.63 -10.97 -25.12
CA GLY A 24 -29.77 -12.42 -25.19
C GLY A 24 -28.48 -13.20 -25.01
N LEU A 25 -27.35 -12.56 -24.66
CA LEU A 25 -26.16 -13.32 -24.27
C LEU A 25 -26.44 -14.12 -22.98
N PRO A 26 -25.98 -15.37 -22.89
CA PRO A 26 -25.99 -16.10 -21.64
C PRO A 26 -25.24 -15.32 -20.55
N LEU A 27 -25.77 -15.29 -19.33
CA LEU A 27 -25.15 -14.60 -18.19
C LEU A 27 -23.68 -15.00 -17.98
N LYS A 28 -23.34 -16.27 -18.25
CA LYS A 28 -21.97 -16.78 -18.20
C LYS A 28 -21.05 -16.01 -19.14
N ASP A 29 -21.48 -15.82 -20.38
CA ASP A 29 -20.68 -15.16 -21.40
C ASP A 29 -20.60 -13.65 -21.11
N ALA A 30 -21.71 -13.04 -20.66
CA ALA A 30 -21.72 -11.63 -20.26
C ALA A 30 -20.78 -11.33 -19.07
N LEU A 31 -20.80 -12.19 -18.03
CA LEU A 31 -19.89 -12.06 -16.89
C LEU A 31 -18.44 -12.39 -17.27
N GLN A 32 -18.23 -13.32 -18.20
CA GLN A 32 -16.89 -13.60 -18.74
C GLN A 32 -16.34 -12.39 -19.49
N ASN A 33 -17.13 -11.75 -20.35
CA ASN A 33 -16.76 -10.49 -21.00
C ASN A 33 -16.42 -9.39 -19.97
N LEU A 34 -17.16 -9.31 -18.86
CA LEU A 34 -16.84 -8.39 -17.76
C LEU A 34 -15.45 -8.67 -17.15
N THR A 35 -15.11 -9.95 -16.93
CA THR A 35 -13.77 -10.32 -16.42
C THR A 35 -12.65 -10.09 -17.43
N GLU A 36 -12.94 -10.07 -18.72
CA GLU A 36 -11.98 -9.74 -19.76
C GLU A 36 -11.74 -8.22 -19.85
N ARG A 37 -12.81 -7.42 -19.71
CA ARG A 37 -12.70 -5.95 -19.65
C ARG A 37 -12.04 -5.46 -18.37
N ILE A 38 -12.31 -6.12 -17.23
CA ILE A 38 -11.70 -5.81 -15.94
C ILE A 38 -10.93 -7.06 -15.43
N PRO A 39 -9.66 -7.25 -15.86
CA PRO A 39 -8.88 -8.46 -15.56
C PRO A 39 -8.29 -8.44 -14.14
N ILE A 40 -9.08 -8.09 -13.13
CA ILE A 40 -8.68 -8.12 -11.72
C ILE A 40 -9.27 -9.33 -11.01
N LEU A 41 -8.53 -9.83 -10.01
CA LEU A 41 -8.89 -11.05 -9.29
C LEU A 41 -10.26 -10.97 -8.60
N ASP A 42 -10.59 -9.79 -8.04
CA ASP A 42 -11.83 -9.56 -7.31
C ASP A 42 -13.08 -9.70 -8.22
N VAL A 43 -12.99 -9.24 -9.48
CA VAL A 43 -14.08 -9.36 -10.47
C VAL A 43 -14.24 -10.81 -10.95
N ARG A 44 -13.14 -11.56 -11.07
CA ARG A 44 -13.18 -13.00 -11.39
C ARG A 44 -13.85 -13.79 -10.27
N PHE A 45 -13.54 -13.48 -9.01
CA PHE A 45 -14.23 -14.08 -7.87
C PHE A 45 -15.72 -13.74 -7.86
N PHE A 46 -16.09 -12.48 -8.08
CA PHE A 46 -17.48 -12.06 -8.20
C PHE A 46 -18.23 -12.84 -9.29
N SER A 47 -17.70 -12.88 -10.52
CA SER A 47 -18.30 -13.60 -11.65
C SER A 47 -18.51 -15.09 -11.32
N THR A 48 -17.49 -15.73 -10.76
CA THR A 48 -17.55 -17.16 -10.39
C THR A 48 -18.60 -17.40 -9.31
N ALA A 49 -18.66 -16.54 -8.29
CA ALA A 49 -19.62 -16.65 -7.21
C ALA A 49 -21.08 -16.51 -7.71
N VAL A 50 -21.33 -15.57 -8.63
CA VAL A 50 -22.65 -15.39 -9.27
C VAL A 50 -23.02 -16.62 -10.12
N LEU A 51 -22.08 -17.18 -10.87
CA LEU A 51 -22.33 -18.37 -11.70
C LEU A 51 -22.63 -19.60 -10.88
N ILE A 52 -21.85 -19.86 -9.83
CA ILE A 52 -22.10 -20.95 -8.88
C ILE A 52 -23.50 -20.78 -8.26
N GLN A 53 -23.85 -19.58 -7.80
CA GLN A 53 -25.16 -19.31 -7.21
C GLN A 53 -26.31 -19.62 -8.16
N ARG A 54 -26.15 -19.31 -9.45
CA ARG A 54 -27.15 -19.59 -10.47
C ARG A 54 -27.36 -21.09 -10.70
N GLU A 55 -26.29 -21.88 -10.63
CA GLU A 55 -26.33 -23.33 -10.83
C GLU A 55 -26.86 -24.08 -9.61
N THR A 56 -26.43 -23.70 -8.40
CA THR A 56 -26.79 -24.42 -7.17
C THR A 56 -28.10 -23.94 -6.54
N GLY A 57 -28.59 -22.75 -6.91
CA GLY A 57 -29.81 -22.17 -6.34
C GLY A 57 -29.64 -21.87 -4.84
N GLY A 58 -29.18 -20.66 -4.51
CA GLY A 58 -28.93 -20.24 -3.13
C GLY A 58 -29.06 -18.73 -2.91
N ASN A 59 -28.87 -18.28 -1.68
CA ASN A 59 -28.93 -16.86 -1.34
C ASN A 59 -27.71 -16.11 -1.89
N LEU A 60 -27.90 -15.35 -2.96
CA LEU A 60 -26.85 -14.54 -3.58
C LEU A 60 -26.24 -13.53 -2.59
N SER A 61 -27.05 -13.01 -1.66
CA SER A 61 -26.57 -12.08 -0.65
C SER A 61 -25.49 -12.73 0.23
N GLU A 62 -25.68 -13.97 0.65
CA GLU A 62 -24.72 -14.72 1.47
C GLU A 62 -23.43 -15.07 0.69
N ILE A 63 -23.59 -15.43 -0.59
CA ILE A 63 -22.46 -15.78 -1.47
C ILE A 63 -21.62 -14.54 -1.83
N LEU A 64 -22.24 -13.36 -1.97
CA LEU A 64 -21.55 -12.10 -2.25
C LEU A 64 -20.97 -11.44 -0.99
N GLU A 65 -21.48 -11.76 0.19
CA GLU A 65 -20.99 -11.22 1.46
C GLU A 65 -19.55 -11.65 1.75
N ASN A 66 -19.19 -12.90 1.41
CA ASN A 66 -17.83 -13.42 1.58
C ASN A 66 -16.78 -12.65 0.73
N PRO A 67 -16.91 -12.52 -0.60
CA PRO A 67 -16.01 -11.70 -1.41
C PRO A 67 -15.99 -10.23 -0.96
N ALA A 68 -17.14 -9.65 -0.64
CA ALA A 68 -17.22 -8.27 -0.17
C ALA A 68 -16.43 -8.06 1.13
N HIS A 69 -16.51 -9.02 2.06
CA HIS A 69 -15.71 -9.01 3.29
C HIS A 69 -14.21 -9.10 2.99
N VAL A 70 -13.78 -10.03 2.12
CA VAL A 70 -12.38 -10.20 1.74
C VAL A 70 -11.80 -8.93 1.10
N VAL A 71 -12.53 -8.30 0.18
CA VAL A 71 -12.12 -7.05 -0.46
C VAL A 71 -11.95 -5.93 0.57
N ARG A 72 -12.92 -5.75 1.48
CA ARG A 72 -12.85 -4.73 2.54
C ARG A 72 -11.65 -4.97 3.47
N GLU A 73 -11.40 -6.21 3.86
CA GLU A 73 -10.28 -6.54 4.75
C GLU A 73 -8.93 -6.29 4.06
N ARG A 74 -8.83 -6.60 2.76
CA ARG A 74 -7.65 -6.27 1.94
C ARG A 74 -7.39 -4.75 1.92
N PHE A 75 -8.42 -3.94 1.69
CA PHE A 75 -8.28 -2.48 1.73
C PHE A 75 -7.88 -1.96 3.12
N LYS A 76 -8.42 -2.55 4.18
CA LYS A 76 -8.06 -2.22 5.56
C LYS A 76 -6.60 -2.52 5.86
N ILE A 77 -6.09 -3.68 5.43
CA ILE A 77 -4.66 -4.03 5.54
C ILE A 77 -3.81 -3.05 4.75
N LEU A 78 -4.16 -2.74 3.49
CA LEU A 78 -3.42 -1.77 2.67
C LEU A 78 -3.35 -0.38 3.33
N ARG A 79 -4.47 0.06 3.93
CA ARG A 79 -4.51 1.31 4.68
C ARG A 79 -3.64 1.25 5.93
N GLN A 80 -3.69 0.15 6.70
CA GLN A 80 -2.83 -0.07 7.86
C GLN A 80 -1.35 -0.06 7.48
N VAL A 81 -0.96 -0.83 6.46
CA VAL A 81 0.42 -0.87 5.92
C VAL A 81 0.88 0.54 5.57
N ARG A 82 0.05 1.33 4.86
CA ARG A 82 0.39 2.73 4.52
C ARG A 82 0.65 3.58 5.77
N VAL A 83 -0.19 3.47 6.80
CA VAL A 83 -0.06 4.22 8.05
C VAL A 83 1.19 3.78 8.83
N TYR A 84 1.39 2.49 9.03
CA TYR A 84 2.57 1.97 9.74
C TYR A 84 3.87 2.29 9.01
N THR A 85 3.87 2.23 7.68
CA THR A 85 5.02 2.62 6.86
C THR A 85 5.32 4.12 6.98
N ALA A 86 4.28 4.97 7.00
CA ALA A 86 4.45 6.40 7.19
C ALA A 86 5.05 6.73 8.57
N HIS A 87 4.56 6.09 9.63
CA HIS A 87 5.12 6.24 10.97
C HIS A 87 6.58 5.77 11.02
N GLY A 88 6.88 4.58 10.47
CA GLY A 88 8.24 4.04 10.38
C GLY A 88 9.20 4.96 9.62
N ARG A 89 8.75 5.60 8.53
CA ARG A 89 9.52 6.63 7.80
C ARG A 89 9.83 7.84 8.65
N LEU A 90 8.83 8.38 9.36
CA LEU A 90 9.03 9.53 10.23
C LEU A 90 10.02 9.21 11.35
N THR A 91 9.84 8.08 12.05
CA THR A 91 10.78 7.65 13.09
C THR A 91 12.19 7.45 12.53
N GLY A 92 12.32 6.83 11.36
CA GLY A 92 13.60 6.66 10.68
C GLY A 92 14.28 7.98 10.34
N TYR A 93 13.54 8.97 9.82
CA TYR A 93 14.08 10.30 9.54
C TYR A 93 14.50 11.04 10.81
N VAL A 94 13.72 10.93 11.89
CA VAL A 94 14.07 11.54 13.19
C VAL A 94 15.38 10.93 13.73
N LEU A 95 15.52 9.60 13.72
CA LEU A 95 16.74 8.91 14.16
C LEU A 95 17.96 9.31 13.31
N LEU A 96 17.76 9.50 12.00
CA LEU A 96 18.83 9.95 11.11
C LEU A 96 19.23 11.42 11.33
N ALA A 97 18.26 12.27 11.65
CA ALA A 97 18.49 13.68 11.91
C ALA A 97 19.11 13.94 13.30
N LEU A 98 18.87 13.06 14.28
CA LEU A 98 19.23 13.28 15.68
C LEU A 98 20.75 13.49 15.91
N PRO A 99 21.68 12.69 15.35
CA PRO A 99 23.11 12.94 15.50
C PRO A 99 23.57 14.25 14.86
N ALA A 100 23.02 14.61 13.70
CA ALA A 100 23.33 15.88 13.03
C ALA A 100 22.81 17.07 13.86
N PHE A 101 21.59 16.97 14.38
CA PHE A 101 21.00 17.98 15.25
C PHE A 101 21.81 18.15 16.54
N LEU A 102 22.20 17.05 17.19
CA LEU A 102 23.05 17.08 18.38
C LEU A 102 24.43 17.69 18.10
N ALA A 103 25.06 17.35 16.97
CA ALA A 103 26.34 17.94 16.57
C ALA A 103 26.23 19.47 16.43
N ILE A 104 25.16 19.96 15.78
CA ILE A 104 24.89 21.39 15.64
C ILE A 104 24.64 22.03 17.01
N ALA A 105 23.78 21.43 17.84
CA ALA A 105 23.46 21.96 19.16
C ALA A 105 24.71 22.04 20.06
N LEU A 106 25.55 20.99 20.06
CA LEU A 106 26.79 20.95 20.83
C LEU A 106 27.82 21.97 20.32
N MET A 107 27.80 22.32 19.03
CA MET A 107 28.64 23.38 18.49
C MET A 107 28.32 24.76 19.11
N PHE A 108 27.07 25.02 19.47
CA PHE A 108 26.66 26.24 20.16
C PHE A 108 26.83 26.18 21.69
N ILE A 109 26.59 25.02 22.29
CA ILE A 109 26.64 24.86 23.76
C ILE A 109 28.08 24.71 24.26
N ASN A 110 28.91 23.90 23.57
CA ASN A 110 30.29 23.59 23.97
C ASN A 110 31.21 23.59 22.75
N PRO A 111 31.53 24.77 22.20
CA PRO A 111 32.35 24.89 21.00
C PRO A 111 33.76 24.30 21.16
N ASP A 112 34.36 24.39 22.35
CA ASP A 112 35.70 23.88 22.61
C ASP A 112 35.80 22.35 22.45
N HIS A 113 34.76 21.62 22.89
CA HIS A 113 34.69 20.16 22.71
C HIS A 113 34.49 19.77 21.24
N MET A 114 33.70 20.52 20.47
CA MET A 114 33.52 20.26 19.04
C MET A 114 34.75 20.62 18.20
N GLN A 115 35.49 21.67 18.56
CA GLN A 115 36.72 22.03 17.87
C GLN A 115 37.79 20.92 17.95
N LEU A 116 37.81 20.16 19.06
CA LEU A 116 38.68 18.99 19.21
C LEU A 116 38.39 17.92 18.14
N LEU A 117 37.11 17.69 17.82
CA LEU A 117 36.67 16.77 16.77
C LEU A 117 37.15 17.19 15.36
N PHE A 118 37.30 18.49 15.12
CA PHE A 118 37.70 19.04 13.82
C PHE A 118 39.20 19.32 13.68
N ARG A 119 39.98 19.32 14.76
CA ARG A 119 41.42 19.62 14.73
C ARG A 119 42.30 18.39 14.91
N GLU A 120 41.84 17.40 15.68
CA GLU A 120 42.59 16.19 15.95
C GLU A 120 42.36 15.13 14.87
N HIS A 121 43.43 14.41 14.50
CA HIS A 121 43.35 13.30 13.55
C HIS A 121 42.35 12.23 14.01
N MET A 122 42.31 11.93 15.32
CA MET A 122 41.36 10.99 15.90
C MET A 122 39.90 11.47 15.75
N GLY A 123 39.66 12.78 15.88
CA GLY A 123 38.34 13.39 15.70
C GLY A 123 37.78 13.21 14.28
N HIS A 124 38.63 13.40 13.27
CA HIS A 124 38.26 13.14 11.87
C HIS A 124 37.89 11.68 11.61
N VAL A 125 38.65 10.73 12.19
CA VAL A 125 38.35 9.29 12.07
C VAL A 125 37.00 8.96 12.72
N MET A 126 36.71 9.52 13.89
CA MET A 126 35.42 9.31 14.56
C MET A 126 34.24 9.90 13.77
N LEU A 127 34.41 11.09 13.19
CA LEU A 127 33.39 11.71 12.32
C LEU A 127 33.14 10.88 11.05
N ALA A 128 34.21 10.40 10.41
CA ALA A 128 34.10 9.54 9.24
C ALA A 128 33.39 8.21 9.59
N ALA A 129 33.76 7.58 10.70
CA ALA A 129 33.10 6.36 11.18
C ALA A 129 31.62 6.59 11.48
N ALA A 130 31.28 7.69 12.15
CA ALA A 130 29.89 8.07 12.43
C ALA A 130 29.08 8.31 11.15
N ALA A 131 29.66 9.02 10.17
CA ALA A 131 29.01 9.27 8.88
C ALA A 131 28.74 7.96 8.11
N VAL A 132 29.71 7.03 8.09
CA VAL A 132 29.54 5.71 7.47
C VAL A 132 28.45 4.91 8.18
N MET A 133 28.48 4.87 9.50
CA MET A 133 27.46 4.17 10.29
C MET A 133 26.06 4.75 10.05
N GLN A 134 25.95 6.07 9.95
CA GLN A 134 24.69 6.76 9.66
C GLN A 134 24.19 6.46 8.25
N PHE A 135 25.09 6.40 7.27
CA PHE A 135 24.76 6.04 5.89
C PHE A 135 24.27 4.59 5.79
N VAL A 136 24.94 3.66 6.48
CA VAL A 136 24.50 2.25 6.57
C VAL A 136 23.13 2.16 7.24
N GLY A 137 22.92 2.88 8.33
CA GLY A 137 21.62 2.97 9.02
C GLY A 137 20.51 3.49 8.10
N TYR A 138 20.79 4.52 7.29
CA TYR A 138 19.85 5.04 6.30
C TYR A 138 19.45 4.00 5.25
N ILE A 139 20.42 3.28 4.68
CA ILE A 139 20.16 2.22 3.71
C ILE A 139 19.31 1.12 4.35
N TRP A 140 19.62 0.72 5.58
CA TRP A 140 18.90 -0.33 6.27
C TRP A 140 17.44 0.06 6.56
N ILE A 141 17.21 1.28 7.07
CA ILE A 141 15.87 1.84 7.29
C ILE A 141 15.09 1.88 5.96
N LYS A 142 15.73 2.36 4.87
CA LYS A 142 15.09 2.42 3.55
C LYS A 142 14.69 1.03 3.05
N GLN A 143 15.52 0.01 3.29
CA GLN A 143 15.24 -1.37 2.88
C GLN A 143 14.08 -1.98 3.67
N VAL A 144 14.04 -1.77 5.00
CA VAL A 144 12.96 -2.28 5.88
C VAL A 144 11.61 -1.63 5.55
N ILE A 145 11.64 -0.34 5.18
CA ILE A 145 10.43 0.45 4.85
C ILE A 145 9.91 0.16 3.44
N LYS A 146 10.72 -0.43 2.57
CA LYS A 146 10.28 -0.86 1.24
C LYS A 146 9.41 -2.11 1.37
N ILE A 147 8.20 -1.92 1.88
CA ILE A 147 7.13 -2.92 1.77
C ILE A 147 6.66 -2.85 0.31
N GLU A 148 7.10 -3.83 -0.49
CA GLU A 148 6.49 -4.13 -1.78
C GLU A 148 5.07 -4.66 -1.51
N VAL A 149 4.08 -3.98 -2.09
CA VAL A 149 2.70 -4.47 -2.21
C VAL A 149 2.54 -5.01 -3.62
#